data_AF-A0A1J3FYD1-F1
#
_entry.id   AF-A0A1J3FYD1-F1
#
_cell.length_a   1.000
_cell.length_b   1.000
_cell.length_c   1.000
_cell.angle_alpha   90.00
_cell.angle_beta   90.00
_cell.angle_gamma   90.00
#
_symmetry.space_group_name_H-M   'P 1'
#
loop_
_entity.id
_entity.type
_entity.pdbx_description
1 polymer ?
#
loop_
_entity_poly.entity_id
_entity_poly.type
_entity_poly.pdbx_seq_one_letter_code
_entity_poly.pdbx_strand_id
1 'polypeptide(L)'
;CFDCTTESFSRPLPLPLPLDSDSIGVYVSLTCVRQEQLALLYQRWDREPTYSIEFYLTDKIDPNAVSWRKFLITFNAFPVDRSAGTFFIDEEKKLAVVFDLDVAVPGHDPL
;
A
#
# COMPACT_ATOMS: atom_id res chain seq x y z
N CYS A 1 14.05 12.01 0.93
CA CYS A 1 12.69 12.54 1.16
C CYS A 1 11.81 12.04 0.02
N PHE A 2 10.54 11.72 0.25
CA PHE A 2 9.60 11.41 -0.84
C PHE A 2 8.95 12.71 -1.25
N ASP A 3 9.02 13.05 -2.53
CA ASP A 3 8.41 14.25 -3.06
C ASP A 3 7.06 13.89 -3.70
N CYS A 4 5.98 14.35 -3.08
CA CYS A 4 4.61 14.10 -3.53
C CYS A 4 4.25 14.77 -4.85
N THR A 5 5.02 15.78 -5.28
CA THR A 5 4.77 16.51 -6.52
C THR A 5 5.34 15.77 -7.72
N THR A 6 6.46 15.08 -7.53
CA THR A 6 7.22 14.36 -8.56
C THR A 6 7.14 12.84 -8.42
N GLU A 7 6.40 12.35 -7.42
CA GLU A 7 6.24 10.94 -7.06
C GLU A 7 7.60 10.21 -6.96
N SER A 8 8.62 10.91 -6.47
CA SER A 8 10.01 10.45 -6.54
C SER A 8 10.67 10.30 -5.17
N PHE A 9 11.49 9.26 -5.04
CA PHE A 9 12.33 9.05 -3.86
C PHE A 9 13.70 9.66 -4.10
N SER A 10 14.07 10.69 -3.35
CA SER A 10 15.46 11.19 -3.36
C SER A 10 16.41 10.32 -2.54
N ARG A 11 15.89 9.37 -1.73
CA ARG A 11 16.67 8.39 -0.96
C ARG A 11 15.80 7.15 -0.67
N PRO A 12 16.36 5.93 -0.57
CA PRO A 12 15.61 4.74 -0.18
C PRO A 12 14.87 4.96 1.15
N LEU A 13 13.56 4.71 1.14
CA LEU A 13 12.73 4.79 2.33
C LEU A 13 12.78 3.45 3.08
N PRO A 14 13.07 3.43 4.39
CA PRO A 14 12.95 2.21 5.17
C PRO A 14 11.47 1.81 5.25
N LEU A 15 11.13 0.63 4.74
CA LEU A 15 9.76 0.09 4.79
C LEU A 15 9.42 -0.35 6.23
N PRO A 16 8.13 -0.39 6.62
CA PRO A 16 7.72 -0.78 7.98
C PRO A 16 8.05 -2.24 8.35
N LEU A 17 8.44 -3.06 7.38
CA LEU A 17 8.66 -4.49 7.53
C LEU A 17 9.92 -4.89 6.76
N PRO A 18 10.69 -5.88 7.25
CA PRO A 18 11.77 -6.47 6.46
C PRO A 18 11.14 -7.08 5.21
N LEU A 19 11.46 -6.49 4.06
CA LEU A 19 11.28 -7.15 2.78
C LEU A 19 12.43 -8.15 2.68
N ASP A 20 12.24 -9.35 3.22
CA ASP A 20 13.22 -10.42 3.01
C ASP A 20 13.42 -10.58 1.50
N SER A 21 14.66 -10.70 1.04
CA SER A 21 15.00 -10.83 -0.38
C SER A 21 14.33 -12.01 -1.09
N ASP A 22 13.69 -12.91 -0.34
CA ASP A 22 12.88 -14.05 -0.78
C ASP A 22 11.36 -13.75 -0.81
N SER A 23 10.96 -12.49 -0.71
CA SER A 23 9.55 -12.03 -0.69
C SER A 23 8.85 -12.18 -2.04
N ILE A 24 8.81 -13.39 -2.60
CA ILE A 24 7.93 -13.75 -3.72
C ILE A 24 6.49 -13.60 -3.22
N GLY A 25 5.75 -12.65 -3.79
CA GLY A 25 4.35 -12.40 -3.39
C GLY A 25 4.18 -11.36 -2.29
N VAL A 26 5.01 -10.32 -2.26
CA VAL A 26 4.71 -9.07 -1.53
C VAL A 26 4.39 -7.96 -2.53
N TYR A 27 3.37 -7.17 -2.22
CA TYR A 27 3.05 -5.93 -2.93
C TYR A 27 3.08 -4.75 -1.99
N VAL A 28 3.66 -3.67 -2.50
CA VAL A 28 3.79 -2.40 -1.81
C VAL A 28 3.36 -1.31 -2.78
N SER A 29 2.42 -0.49 -2.36
CA SER A 29 2.02 0.73 -3.07
C SER A 29 2.15 1.92 -2.14
N LEU A 30 2.60 3.05 -2.67
CA LEU A 30 2.87 4.28 -1.91
C LEU A 30 2.07 5.43 -2.52
N THR A 31 1.44 6.24 -1.66
CA THR A 31 0.61 7.37 -2.08
C THR A 31 0.71 8.51 -1.08
N CYS A 32 0.59 9.75 -1.54
CA CYS A 32 0.58 10.92 -0.65
C CYS A 32 -0.80 11.15 -0.06
N VAL A 33 -0.84 11.32 1.27
CA VAL A 33 -2.06 11.62 2.01
C VAL A 33 -1.90 13.00 2.62
N ARG A 34 -2.57 14.00 2.03
CA ARG A 34 -2.29 15.42 2.31
C ARG A 34 -0.83 15.74 1.92
N GLN A 35 -0.48 16.99 1.63
CA GLN A 35 0.80 17.31 0.95
C GLN A 35 2.09 16.87 1.70
N GLU A 36 1.97 16.45 2.96
CA GLU A 36 3.11 16.21 3.86
C GLU A 36 3.14 14.79 4.47
N GLN A 37 2.13 13.94 4.24
CA GLN A 37 2.12 12.57 4.78
C GLN A 37 2.16 11.54 3.65
N LEU A 38 2.74 10.40 3.95
CA LEU A 38 2.88 9.28 3.02
C LEU A 38 2.11 8.08 3.57
N ALA A 39 1.33 7.44 2.71
CA ALA A 39 0.67 6.19 2.99
C ALA A 39 1.29 5.05 2.22
N LEU A 40 1.29 3.89 2.85
CA LEU A 40 1.79 2.64 2.29
C LEU A 40 0.73 1.56 2.42
N LEU A 41 0.40 0.93 1.31
CA LEU A 41 -0.38 -0.31 1.25
C LEU A 41 0.61 -1.46 1.18
N TYR A 42 0.44 -2.44 2.05
CA TYR A 42 1.23 -3.65 2.12
C TYR A 42 0.33 -4.87 2.02
N GLN A 43 0.63 -5.76 1.08
CA GLN A 43 -0.10 -7.03 0.91
C GLN A 43 0.89 -8.20 0.76
N ARG A 44 0.55 -9.32 1.39
CA ARG A 44 1.23 -10.62 1.22
C ARG A 44 0.29 -11.62 0.56
N TRP A 45 0.74 -12.29 -0.50
CA TRP A 45 0.02 -13.37 -1.17
C TRP A 45 0.39 -14.77 -0.71
N ASP A 46 1.50 -14.93 0.00
CA ASP A 46 1.99 -16.24 0.46
C ASP A 46 1.10 -16.88 1.55
N ARG A 47 0.05 -16.20 2.01
CA ARG A 47 -0.82 -16.64 3.12
C ARG A 47 -2.25 -16.95 2.66
N GLU A 48 -2.40 -17.83 1.68
CA GLU A 48 -3.71 -18.37 1.32
C GLU A 48 -4.33 -19.19 2.47
N PRO A 49 -5.65 -19.16 2.69
CA PRO A 49 -6.67 -18.40 1.95
C PRO A 49 -6.93 -16.98 2.51
N THR A 50 -6.19 -16.55 3.54
CA THR A 50 -6.46 -15.31 4.27
C THR A 50 -5.49 -14.20 3.85
N TYR A 51 -5.86 -13.50 2.79
CA TYR A 51 -5.16 -12.28 2.41
C TYR A 51 -5.44 -11.16 3.41
N SER A 52 -4.37 -10.49 3.84
CA SER A 52 -4.44 -9.28 4.63
C SER A 52 -3.83 -8.12 3.89
N ILE A 53 -4.53 -6.98 3.90
CA ILE A 53 -3.99 -5.70 3.44
C ILE A 53 -3.75 -4.85 4.67
N GLU A 54 -2.53 -4.36 4.79
CA GLU A 54 -2.11 -3.48 5.86
C GLU A 54 -1.85 -2.09 5.28
N PHE A 55 -2.48 -1.08 5.88
CA PHE A 55 -2.26 0.31 5.54
C PHE A 55 -1.43 0.97 6.64
N TYR A 56 -0.35 1.61 6.23
CA TYR A 56 0.53 2.37 7.09
C TYR A 56 0.52 3.83 6.66
N LEU A 57 0.70 4.71 7.64
CA LEU A 57 0.86 6.14 7.43
C LEU A 57 2.21 6.57 8.00
N THR A 58 2.77 7.64 7.48
CA THR A 58 3.88 8.32 8.11
C THR A 58 3.70 9.83 8.00
N ASP A 59 3.80 10.49 9.14
CA ASP A 59 3.65 11.94 9.31
C ASP A 59 4.97 12.69 9.08
N LYS A 60 6.09 11.95 9.02
CA LYS A 60 7.44 12.51 8.96
C LYS A 60 8.28 11.77 7.95
N ILE A 61 8.53 12.42 6.83
CA ILE A 61 9.54 11.99 5.88
C ILE A 61 10.88 12.62 6.27
N ASP A 62 11.36 12.30 7.49
CA ASP A 62 12.68 12.76 7.91
C ASP A 62 13.75 12.05 7.05
N PRO A 63 14.76 12.76 6.53
CA PRO A 63 15.73 12.18 5.60
C PRO A 63 16.57 11.01 6.15
N ASN A 64 16.53 10.79 7.48
CA ASN A 64 17.28 9.73 8.14
C ASN A 64 16.42 8.72 8.91
N ALA A 65 15.13 8.98 9.15
CA ALA A 65 14.27 8.05 9.88
C ALA A 65 12.79 8.25 9.52
N VAL A 66 12.17 7.21 8.96
CA VAL A 66 10.73 7.19 8.72
C VAL A 66 10.05 6.32 9.78
N SER A 67 9.12 6.91 10.51
CA SER A 67 8.29 6.18 11.47
C SER A 67 6.95 5.89 10.83
N TRP A 68 6.69 4.61 10.57
CA TRP A 68 5.41 4.13 10.07
C TRP A 68 4.47 3.83 11.23
N ARG A 69 3.29 4.44 11.21
CA ARG A 69 2.18 4.06 12.08
C ARG A 69 1.24 3.16 11.30
N LYS A 70 0.85 2.05 11.92
CA LYS A 70 -0.17 1.17 11.37
C LYS A 70 -1.53 1.87 11.49
N PHE A 71 -2.21 2.03 10.37
CA PHE A 71 -3.49 2.75 10.27
C PHE A 71 -4.67 1.79 10.24
N LEU A 72 -4.64 0.82 9.33
CA LEU A 72 -5.74 -0.12 9.12
C LEU A 72 -5.18 -1.50 8.74
N ILE A 73 -5.84 -2.56 9.20
CA ILE A 73 -5.62 -3.92 8.70
C ILE A 73 -6.98 -4.46 8.28
N THR A 74 -7.05 -5.00 7.07
CA THR A 74 -8.22 -5.72 6.58
C THR A 74 -7.89 -7.19 6.47
N PHE A 75 -8.72 -8.05 7.06
CA PHE A 75 -8.65 -9.50 6.93
C PHE A 75 -9.67 -9.96 5.89
N ASN A 76 -9.38 -11.05 5.16
CA ASN A 76 -10.23 -11.58 4.09
C ASN A 76 -10.49 -10.55 2.97
N ALA A 77 -9.53 -9.68 2.71
CA ALA A 77 -9.63 -8.75 1.59
C ALA A 77 -9.40 -9.49 0.26
N PHE A 78 -10.01 -8.99 -0.81
CA PHE A 78 -9.64 -9.44 -2.15
C PHE A 78 -8.17 -9.07 -2.43
N PRO A 79 -7.37 -9.97 -3.01
CA PRO A 79 -6.01 -9.65 -3.44
C PRO A 79 -6.05 -8.46 -4.42
N VAL A 80 -5.14 -7.50 -4.25
CA VAL A 80 -5.07 -6.28 -5.09
C VAL A 80 -4.03 -6.51 -6.16
N ASP A 81 -4.40 -6.55 -7.43
CA ASP A 81 -3.50 -6.89 -8.51
C ASP A 81 -2.22 -6.02 -8.49
N ARG A 82 -1.07 -6.69 -8.67
CA ARG A 82 0.26 -6.07 -8.61
C ARG A 82 0.44 -4.96 -9.63
N SER A 83 -0.33 -4.99 -10.71
CA SER A 83 -0.25 -4.07 -11.84
C SER A 83 -1.17 -2.86 -11.68
N ALA A 84 -2.02 -2.83 -10.64
CA ALA A 84 -3.23 -2.02 -10.64
C ALA A 84 -3.49 -1.19 -9.37
N GLY A 85 -2.96 -1.60 -8.21
CA GLY A 85 -3.35 -1.02 -6.92
C GLY A 85 -2.88 0.42 -6.68
N THR A 86 -3.71 1.40 -7.03
CA THR A 86 -3.63 2.71 -6.35
C THR A 86 -4.66 2.77 -5.24
N PHE A 87 -4.42 3.60 -4.24
CA PHE A 87 -5.32 3.74 -3.10
C PHE A 87 -5.28 5.15 -2.55
N PHE A 88 -6.29 5.50 -1.78
CA PHE A 88 -6.27 6.68 -0.93
C PHE A 88 -6.79 6.34 0.47
N ILE A 89 -6.37 7.14 1.43
CA ILE A 89 -6.79 7.04 2.83
C ILE A 89 -7.47 8.35 3.23
N ASP A 90 -8.63 8.23 3.85
CA ASP A 90 -9.28 9.32 4.57
C ASP A 90 -9.08 9.07 6.08
N GLU A 91 -8.16 9.83 6.67
CA GLU A 91 -7.83 9.71 8.11
C GLU A 91 -9.00 10.13 9.01
N GLU A 92 -9.81 11.10 8.58
CA GLU A 92 -10.92 11.64 9.37
C GLU A 92 -12.05 10.60 9.45
N LYS A 93 -12.39 10.02 8.30
CA LYS A 93 -13.39 8.95 8.19
C LYS A 93 -12.84 7.57 8.55
N LYS A 94 -11.53 7.45 8.79
CA LYS A 94 -10.82 6.19 9.06
C LYS A 94 -11.07 5.13 7.99
N LEU A 95 -11.05 5.54 6.73
CA LEU A 95 -11.38 4.71 5.57
C LEU A 95 -10.17 4.59 4.64
N ALA A 96 -9.97 3.42 4.04
CA ALA A 96 -9.10 3.25 2.89
C ALA A 96 -9.94 2.78 1.69
N VAL A 97 -9.68 3.36 0.52
CA VAL A 97 -10.29 2.95 -0.75
C VAL A 97 -9.18 2.52 -1.67
N VAL A 98 -9.31 1.31 -2.21
CA VAL A 98 -8.35 0.72 -3.14
C VAL A 98 -9.00 0.65 -4.51
N PHE A 99 -8.29 1.14 -5.51
CA PHE A 99 -8.64 0.96 -6.91
C PHE A 99 -7.86 -0.23 -7.43
N ASP A 100 -8.61 -1.26 -7.82
CA ASP A 100 -8.07 -2.46 -8.43
C ASP A 100 -8.54 -2.52 -9.88
N LEU A 101 -7.67 -3.01 -10.77
CA LEU A 101 -8.06 -3.26 -12.15
C LEU A 101 -8.67 -4.65 -12.17
N ASP A 102 -9.93 -4.70 -12.56
CA ASP A 102 -10.56 -5.97 -12.89
C ASP A 102 -9.77 -6.57 -14.06
N VAL A 103 -8.95 -7.57 -13.77
CA VAL A 103 -8.42 -8.43 -14.82
C VAL A 103 -9.63 -9.15 -15.37
N ALA A 104 -10.03 -8.75 -16.58
CA ALA A 104 -11.00 -9.49 -17.36
C ALA A 104 -10.48 -10.93 -17.50
N VAL A 105 -10.92 -11.81 -16.62
CA VAL A 105 -10.82 -13.24 -16.80
C VAL A 105 -11.70 -13.55 -18.00
N PRO A 106 -11.14 -14.01 -19.14
CA PRO A 106 -11.96 -14.34 -20.29
C PRO A 106 -12.97 -15.43 -19.88
N GLY A 107 -14.24 -15.05 -19.77
CA GLY A 107 -15.35 -15.91 -19.35
C GLY A 107 -16.10 -15.50 -18.08
N HIS A 108 -15.74 -14.40 -17.41
CA HIS A 108 -16.58 -13.81 -16.34
C HIS A 108 -17.10 -12.45 -16.81
N ASP A 109 -18.34 -12.42 -17.29
CA ASP A 109 -19.04 -11.16 -17.55
C ASP A 109 -19.33 -10.45 -16.20
N PRO A 110 -18.93 -9.19 -16.02
CA PRO A 110 -19.36 -8.40 -14.89
C PRO A 110 -20.83 -8.00 -15.08
N LEU A 111 -21.69 -8.36 -14.12
CA LEU A 111 -23.11 -7.96 -14.04
C LEU A 111 -23.29 -6.46 -13.79
#